data_AF-A0A1D6QIU4-F1
#
_entry.id   AF-A0A1D6QIU4-F1
#
_cell.length_a   1.000
_cell.length_b   1.000
_cell.length_c   1.000
_cell.angle_alpha   90.00
_cell.angle_beta   90.00
_cell.angle_gamma   90.00
#
_symmetry.space_group_name_H-M   'P 1'
#
loop_
_entity.id
_entity.type
_entity.pdbx_description
1 polymer ?
#
loop_
_entity_poly.entity_id
_entity_poly.type
_entity_poly.pdbx_seq_one_letter_code
_entity_poly.pdbx_strand_id
1 'polypeptide(L)'
;MEIQVLDSLGTSQDRKDLTDSVRLQRQIDMISQRKELKDHRWLDLQIASWPLREIEMGYAKQTDSSSCGLFLLNYIEYWTGDEPSYSFT
;
A
#
# COMPACT_ATOMS: atom_id res chain seq x y z
N MET A 1 7.25 5.38 9.39
CA MET A 1 6.08 5.18 8.50
C MET A 1 5.94 3.68 8.28
N GLU A 2 4.80 3.19 7.80
CA GLU A 2 4.57 1.76 7.52
C GLU A 2 3.99 1.58 6.11
N ILE A 3 4.18 0.40 5.53
CA ILE A 3 3.52 0.00 4.29
C ILE A 3 2.32 -0.87 4.67
N GLN A 4 1.12 -0.35 4.42
CA GLN A 4 -0.12 -1.09 4.65
C GLN A 4 -0.48 -1.90 3.41
N VAL A 5 -0.75 -3.19 3.63
CA VAL A 5 -1.05 -4.14 2.57
C VAL A 5 -2.54 -4.40 2.57
N LEU A 6 -3.14 -4.21 1.41
CA LEU A 6 -4.57 -4.36 1.17
C LEU A 6 -4.79 -5.46 0.16
N ASP A 7 -5.47 -6.52 0.57
CA ASP A 7 -5.77 -7.66 -0.28
C ASP A 7 -7.28 -7.91 -0.31
N SER A 8 -7.90 -7.59 -1.45
CA SER A 8 -9.34 -7.73 -1.65
C SER A 8 -9.81 -9.19 -1.70
N LEU A 9 -8.91 -10.14 -1.98
CA LEU A 9 -9.23 -11.57 -1.94
C LEU A 9 -9.05 -12.17 -0.55
N GLY A 10 -8.48 -11.42 0.40
CA GLY A 10 -8.27 -11.86 1.78
C GLY A 10 -7.29 -13.03 1.92
N THR A 11 -6.51 -13.34 0.89
CA THR A 11 -5.59 -14.48 0.90
C THR A 11 -4.19 -14.06 1.30
N SER A 12 -3.71 -14.47 2.48
CA SER A 12 -2.31 -14.29 2.89
C SER A 12 -1.38 -15.28 2.15
N GLN A 13 -1.28 -15.17 0.83
CA GLN A 13 -0.24 -15.91 0.09
C GLN A 13 1.14 -15.37 0.47
N ASP A 14 2.17 -16.21 0.38
CA ASP A 14 3.58 -15.86 0.52
C ASP A 14 3.85 -14.53 -0.21
N ARG A 15 3.98 -13.43 0.54
CA ARG A 15 4.11 -12.04 0.07
C ARG A 15 5.49 -11.76 -0.56
N LYS A 16 5.96 -12.67 -1.41
CA LYS A 16 7.24 -12.57 -2.11
C LYS A 16 7.22 -11.39 -3.08
N ASP A 17 6.05 -11.02 -3.57
CA ASP A 17 5.79 -9.80 -4.34
C ASP A 17 6.01 -8.53 -3.52
N LEU A 18 5.71 -8.52 -2.21
CA LEU A 18 5.97 -7.36 -1.35
C LEU A 18 7.43 -7.20 -0.94
N THR A 19 8.23 -8.25 -1.12
CA THR A 19 9.69 -8.18 -0.97
C THR A 19 10.34 -7.30 -2.06
N ASP A 20 9.58 -6.95 -3.12
CA ASP A 20 9.97 -5.95 -4.12
C ASP A 20 9.93 -4.50 -3.61
N SER A 21 9.75 -4.25 -2.30
CA SER A 21 9.96 -2.91 -1.70
C SER A 21 11.35 -2.34 -2.04
N VAL A 22 12.36 -3.20 -2.25
CA VAL A 22 13.68 -2.83 -2.78
C VAL A 22 13.60 -2.21 -4.18
N ARG A 23 12.71 -2.70 -5.04
CA ARG A 23 12.50 -2.17 -6.39
C ARG A 23 11.85 -0.78 -6.33
N LEU A 24 10.90 -0.58 -5.42
CA LEU A 24 10.31 0.74 -5.17
C LEU A 24 11.36 1.70 -4.58
N GLN A 25 12.20 1.24 -3.63
CA GLN A 25 13.26 2.07 -3.06
C GLN A 25 14.18 2.60 -4.15
N ARG A 26 14.61 1.74 -5.07
CA ARG A 26 15.44 2.15 -6.21
C ARG A 26 14.76 3.23 -7.06
N GLN A 27 13.45 3.16 -7.27
CA GLN A 27 12.72 4.19 -8.00
C GLN A 27 12.69 5.51 -7.23
N ILE A 28 12.46 5.47 -5.91
CA ILE A 28 12.49 6.65 -5.03
C ILE A 28 13.89 7.27 -5.04
N ASP A 29 14.95 6.48 -4.93
CA ASP A 29 16.33 6.96 -4.98
C ASP A 29 16.61 7.66 -6.31
N MET A 30 16.19 7.08 -7.44
CA MET A 30 16.36 7.68 -8.77
C MET A 30 15.65 9.04 -8.92
N ILE A 31 14.46 9.20 -8.34
CA ILE A 31 13.70 10.46 -8.44
C ILE A 31 14.14 11.48 -7.39
N SER A 32 14.63 11.05 -6.22
CA SER A 32 15.13 11.93 -5.15
C SER A 32 16.30 12.80 -5.59
N GLN A 33 17.10 12.31 -6.55
CA GLN A 33 18.22 13.05 -7.13
C GLN A 33 17.78 14.10 -8.16
N ARG A 34 16.53 14.07 -8.62
CA ARG A 34 15.97 15.06 -9.54
C ARG A 34 15.55 16.32 -8.76
N LYS A 35 15.72 17.49 -9.37
CA LYS A 35 15.37 18.79 -8.74
C LYS A 35 13.94 18.84 -8.20
N GLU A 36 13.02 18.11 -8.84
CA GLU A 36 11.59 18.08 -8.53
C GLU A 36 11.25 17.52 -7.15
N LEU A 37 12.13 16.69 -6.56
CA LEU A 37 11.93 16.13 -5.22
C LEU A 37 12.78 16.77 -4.13
N LYS A 38 13.63 17.76 -4.43
CA LYS A 38 14.51 18.35 -3.41
C LYS A 38 13.76 19.07 -2.28
N ASP A 39 12.54 19.52 -2.53
CA ASP A 39 11.69 20.24 -1.58
C ASP A 39 10.48 19.39 -1.11
N HIS A 40 10.66 18.06 -1.00
CA HIS A 40 9.58 17.18 -0.54
C HIS A 40 9.29 17.34 0.96
N ARG A 41 8.03 17.14 1.38
CA ARG A 41 7.62 17.18 2.79
C ARG A 41 7.67 15.83 3.51
N TRP A 42 8.03 14.77 2.80
CA TRP A 42 8.15 13.42 3.38
C TRP A 42 9.29 13.38 4.40
N LEU A 43 9.01 12.88 5.60
CA LEU A 43 9.97 12.79 6.71
C LEU A 43 10.99 11.67 6.52
N ASP A 44 10.61 10.64 5.76
CA ASP A 44 11.41 9.45 5.51
C ASP A 44 11.15 8.99 4.06
N LEU A 45 12.21 8.60 3.36
CA LEU A 45 12.17 8.04 2.01
C LEU A 45 12.77 6.62 1.94
N GLN A 46 13.20 6.07 3.07
CA GLN A 46 13.78 4.73 3.17
C GLN A 46 12.66 3.67 3.26
N ILE A 47 11.79 3.63 2.26
CA ILE A 47 10.63 2.74 2.19
C ILE A 47 10.97 1.25 2.31
N ALA A 48 12.17 0.83 1.91
CA ALA A 48 12.62 -0.56 2.08
C ALA A 48 12.80 -0.94 3.57
N SER A 49 12.93 0.05 4.45
CA SER A 49 13.02 -0.16 5.90
C SER A 49 11.67 -0.11 6.61
N TRP A 50 10.60 0.28 5.92
CA TRP A 50 9.29 0.44 6.55
C TRP A 50 8.69 -0.94 6.86
N PRO A 51 8.14 -1.13 8.07
CA PRO A 51 7.44 -2.37 8.39
C PRO A 51 6.22 -2.55 7.49
N LEU A 52 5.97 -3.80 7.10
CA LEU A 52 4.74 -4.20 6.43
C LEU A 52 3.67 -4.47 7.48
N ARG A 53 2.48 -3.91 7.29
CA ARG A 53 1.30 -4.20 8.10
C ARG A 53 0.19 -4.70 7.18
N GLU A 54 -0.16 -5.98 7.34
CA GLU A 54 -1.35 -6.54 6.71
C GLU A 54 -2.60 -5.96 7.37
N ILE A 55 -3.52 -5.42 6.57
CA ILE A 55 -4.82 -5.00 7.06
C ILE A 55 -5.77 -6.17 6.94
N GLU A 56 -6.13 -6.77 8.07
CA GLU A 56 -7.07 -7.88 8.12
C GLU A 56 -8.49 -7.41 7.76
N MET A 57 -9.02 -7.94 6.65
CA MET A 57 -10.36 -7.60 6.15
C MET A 57 -11.47 -8.49 6.73
N GLY A 58 -11.11 -9.55 7.45
CA GLY A 58 -12.01 -10.57 8.01
C GLY A 58 -12.63 -11.53 6.97
N TYR A 59 -12.82 -11.08 5.73
CA TYR A 59 -13.30 -11.87 4.61
C TYR A 59 -12.89 -11.21 3.27
N ALA A 60 -13.00 -11.97 2.17
CA ALA A 60 -12.71 -11.48 0.83
C ALA A 60 -13.73 -10.42 0.40
N LYS A 61 -13.25 -9.22 0.08
CA LYS A 61 -14.04 -8.09 -0.44
C LYS A 61 -14.38 -8.22 -1.92
N GLN A 62 -13.79 -9.19 -2.61
CA GLN A 62 -14.17 -9.60 -3.96
C GLN A 62 -14.08 -11.12 -4.10
N THR A 63 -14.82 -11.67 -5.08
CA THR A 63 -14.71 -13.08 -5.47
C THR A 63 -14.25 -13.27 -6.92
N ASP A 64 -14.19 -12.17 -7.68
CA ASP A 64 -13.74 -12.17 -9.07
C ASP A 64 -12.28 -11.67 -9.21
N SER A 65 -11.74 -11.74 -10.43
CA SER A 65 -10.35 -11.35 -10.73
C SER A 65 -10.22 -9.93 -11.31
N SER A 66 -11.27 -9.11 -11.25
CA SER A 66 -11.39 -7.83 -11.95
C SER A 66 -11.77 -6.64 -11.07
N SER A 67 -12.41 -6.87 -9.93
CA SER A 67 -12.94 -5.85 -9.03
C SER A 67 -11.88 -5.24 -8.11
N CYS A 68 -10.62 -5.67 -8.19
CA CYS A 68 -9.54 -5.21 -7.29
C CYS A 68 -9.27 -3.71 -7.42
N GLY A 69 -9.41 -3.15 -8.63
CA GLY A 69 -9.32 -1.71 -8.85
C GLY A 69 -10.46 -0.93 -8.19
N LEU A 70 -11.69 -1.44 -8.25
CA LEU A 70 -12.84 -0.83 -7.58
C LEU A 70 -12.71 -0.89 -6.06
N PHE A 71 -12.24 -2.03 -5.54
CA PHE A 71 -11.92 -2.17 -4.12
C PHE A 71 -10.89 -1.13 -3.68
N LEU A 72 -9.81 -0.93 -4.44
CA LEU A 72 -8.78 0.06 -4.10
C LEU A 72 -9.35 1.49 -4.07
N LEU A 73 -10.16 1.86 -5.05
CA LEU A 73 -10.81 3.18 -5.10
C LEU A 73 -11.71 3.40 -3.88
N ASN A 74 -12.53 2.40 -3.55
CA ASN A 74 -13.40 2.44 -2.39
C ASN A 74 -12.57 2.51 -1.10
N TYR A 75 -11.48 1.74 -0.99
CA TYR A 75 -10.62 1.80 0.20
C TYR A 75 -10.04 3.19 0.44
N ILE A 76 -9.47 3.81 -0.59
CA ILE A 76 -8.86 5.14 -0.50
C ILE A 76 -9.91 6.22 -0.20
N GLU A 77 -11.11 6.11 -0.77
CA GLU A 77 -12.21 7.05 -0.52
C GLU A 77 -12.58 7.13 0.97
N TYR A 78 -12.57 6.01 1.67
CA TYR A 78 -12.94 5.96 3.09
C TYR A 78 -11.73 5.95 4.03
N TRP A 79 -10.50 6.04 3.51
CA TRP A 79 -9.28 5.98 4.32
C TRP A 79 -9.14 7.21 5.21
N THR A 80 -9.03 7.00 6.53
CA THR A 80 -8.90 8.11 7.50
C THR A 80 -7.44 8.44 7.86
N GLY A 81 -6.50 7.57 7.51
CA GLY A 81 -5.09 7.70 7.89
C GLY A 81 -4.59 6.54 8.77
N ASP A 82 -5.48 5.92 9.55
CA ASP A 82 -5.17 4.76 10.41
C ASP A 82 -6.05 3.54 10.11
N GLU A 83 -7.32 3.78 9.74
CA GLU A 83 -8.30 2.76 9.35
C GLU A 83 -9.37 3.33 8.39
N PRO A 84 -10.17 2.50 7.70
CA PRO A 84 -11.32 2.97 6.96
C PRO A 84 -12.41 3.52 7.88
N SER A 85 -13.02 4.64 7.49
CA SER A 85 -14.12 5.30 8.22
C SER A 85 -15.42 4.48 8.29
N TYR A 86 -15.56 3.44 7.46
CA TYR A 86 -16.70 2.53 7.47
C TYR A 86 -16.29 1.11 7.04
N SER A 87 -17.01 0.09 7.54
CA SER A 87 -16.83 -1.28 7.10
C SER A 87 -17.45 -1.47 5.71
N PHE A 88 -16.63 -1.73 4.69
CA PHE A 88 -17.12 -2.10 3.36
C PHE A 88 -17.85 -3.44 3.44
N THR A 89 -19.10 -3.50 2.95
CA THR A 89 -19.84 -4.75 2.76
C THR A 89 -19.42 -5.44 1.47
#